data_AF-I6AYZ3-F1
#
_entry.id   AF-I6AYZ3-F1
#
_cell.length_a   1.000
_cell.length_b   1.000
_cell.length_c   1.000
_cell.angle_alpha   90.00
_cell.angle_beta   90.00
_cell.angle_gamma   90.00
#
_symmetry.space_group_name_H-M   'P 1'
#
loop_
_entity.id
_entity.type
_entity.pdbx_description
1 polymer ?
#
loop_
_entity_poly.entity_id
_entity_poly.type
_entity_poly.pdbx_seq_one_letter_code
_entity_poly.pdbx_strand_id
1 'polypeptide(L)'
;MKALITKEDVAAAIGELKASGRKTTIANIHAALGGRGSLTTIVKLKAEIEADGIAANDSSAGLQAFRDLWALAREEGRKAGEAESSELRAGLDTMAAEAGRLEADAEAAARRVAEVEGQRDSLVADLSRANAETTAARAAGEHAASRLAETLDKLAELQTAHLDEVRAAGKRFIECQGQMNRLAVDLARAEEQRDSLAAVVRVAEERERGLVADLRAAREREQKLALELAARPAAQAPSPAPAPATARKVVSTPEELMAIMKQRKARKAVAPVVTKGTA
;
A
#
# COMPACT_ATOMS: atom_id res chain seq x y z
N MET A 1 -35.36 -125.78 75.31
CA MET A 1 -33.93 -126.01 74.99
C MET A 1 -33.48 -124.91 74.04
N LYS A 2 -32.46 -124.10 74.36
CA LYS A 2 -31.93 -123.09 73.42
C LYS A 2 -30.97 -123.81 72.46
N ALA A 3 -31.34 -123.91 71.19
CA ALA A 3 -30.48 -124.50 70.16
C ALA A 3 -29.22 -123.65 69.97
N LEU A 4 -28.04 -124.28 69.98
CA LEU A 4 -26.77 -123.66 69.61
C LEU A 4 -26.80 -123.36 68.10
N ILE A 5 -26.51 -122.11 67.72
CA ILE A 5 -26.39 -121.67 66.33
C ILE A 5 -24.91 -121.59 65.96
N THR A 6 -24.53 -122.11 64.79
CA THR A 6 -23.15 -122.03 64.30
C THR A 6 -22.93 -120.86 63.34
N LYS A 7 -21.66 -120.58 63.04
CA LYS A 7 -21.26 -119.56 62.06
C LYS A 7 -21.76 -119.89 60.65
N GLU A 8 -21.82 -121.18 60.29
CA GLU A 8 -22.34 -121.62 58.98
C GLU A 8 -23.83 -121.36 58.83
N ASP A 9 -24.63 -121.58 59.88
CA ASP A 9 -26.07 -121.29 59.87
C ASP A 9 -26.35 -119.81 59.60
N VAL A 10 -25.59 -118.92 60.27
CA VAL A 10 -25.70 -117.46 60.07
C VAL A 10 -25.20 -117.04 58.69
N ALA A 11 -24.13 -117.67 58.18
CA ALA A 11 -23.61 -117.39 56.84
C ALA A 11 -24.59 -117.85 55.74
N ALA A 12 -25.23 -119.02 55.89
CA ALA A 12 -26.25 -119.52 54.99
C ALA A 12 -27.48 -118.61 54.97
N ALA A 13 -27.95 -118.17 56.14
CA ALA A 13 -29.06 -117.21 56.24
C ALA A 13 -28.74 -115.84 55.61
N ILE A 14 -27.50 -115.35 55.76
CA ILE A 14 -27.02 -114.13 55.07
C ILE A 14 -26.98 -114.34 53.55
N GLY A 15 -26.50 -115.50 53.09
CA GLY A 15 -26.45 -115.88 51.67
C GLY A 15 -27.84 -115.94 51.04
N GLU A 16 -28.80 -116.58 51.71
CA GLU A 16 -30.19 -116.69 51.25
C GLU A 16 -30.91 -115.33 51.22
N LEU A 17 -30.65 -114.46 52.21
CA LEU A 17 -31.16 -113.08 52.21
C LEU A 17 -30.56 -112.25 51.07
N LYS A 18 -29.26 -112.38 50.78
CA LYS A 18 -28.62 -111.71 49.64
C LYS A 18 -29.15 -112.23 48.30
N ALA A 19 -29.29 -113.54 48.14
CA ALA A 19 -29.82 -114.17 46.93
C ALA A 19 -31.29 -113.78 46.67
N SER A 20 -32.07 -113.58 47.72
CA SER A 20 -33.45 -113.07 47.64
C SER A 20 -33.55 -111.54 47.56
N GLY A 21 -32.43 -110.82 47.45
CA GLY A 21 -32.37 -109.35 47.33
C GLY A 21 -32.80 -108.59 48.59
N ARG A 22 -32.95 -109.28 49.73
CA ARG A 22 -33.37 -108.69 51.00
C ARG A 22 -32.17 -108.16 51.77
N LYS A 23 -32.35 -107.03 52.45
CA LYS A 23 -31.30 -106.45 53.31
C LYS A 23 -30.94 -107.41 54.44
N THR A 24 -29.65 -107.65 54.62
CA THR A 24 -29.06 -108.53 55.65
C THR A 24 -29.04 -107.85 57.03
N THR A 25 -30.21 -107.41 57.50
CA THR A 25 -30.37 -106.86 58.85
C THR A 25 -30.42 -108.00 59.88
N ILE A 26 -30.04 -107.71 61.13
CA ILE A 26 -30.00 -108.69 62.22
C ILE A 26 -31.38 -109.34 62.43
N ALA A 27 -32.46 -108.55 62.33
CA ALA A 27 -33.83 -109.03 62.47
C ALA A 27 -34.22 -110.02 61.35
N ASN A 28 -33.81 -109.75 60.11
CA ASN A 28 -34.07 -110.63 58.97
C ASN A 28 -33.26 -111.92 59.06
N ILE A 29 -32.02 -111.85 59.54
CA ILE A 29 -31.17 -113.02 59.76
C ILE A 29 -31.76 -113.90 60.87
N HIS A 30 -32.20 -113.31 61.98
CA HIS A 30 -32.89 -114.03 63.05
C HIS A 30 -34.21 -114.66 62.58
N ALA A 31 -34.97 -113.98 61.72
CA ALA A 31 -36.18 -114.52 61.11
C ALA A 31 -35.88 -115.70 60.16
N ALA A 32 -34.83 -115.59 59.34
CA ALA A 32 -34.40 -116.66 58.43
C ALA A 32 -33.91 -117.91 59.18
N LEU A 33 -33.35 -117.74 60.39
CA LEU A 33 -32.96 -118.84 61.29
C LEU A 33 -34.15 -119.47 62.04
N GLY A 34 -35.38 -119.02 61.77
CA GLY A 34 -36.61 -119.50 62.43
C GLY A 34 -36.73 -119.04 63.88
N GLY A 35 -36.18 -117.87 64.23
CA GLY A 35 -36.20 -117.32 65.59
C GLY A 35 -35.26 -118.05 66.56
N ARG A 36 -34.30 -118.81 66.04
CA ARG A 36 -33.28 -119.50 66.84
C ARG A 36 -32.12 -118.55 67.16
N GLY A 37 -31.46 -118.81 68.29
CA GLY A 37 -30.26 -118.08 68.74
C GLY A 37 -30.53 -116.70 69.34
N SER A 38 -29.58 -116.19 70.12
CA SER A 38 -29.68 -114.83 70.67
C SER A 38 -29.31 -113.80 69.59
N LEU A 39 -30.03 -112.68 69.53
CA LEU A 39 -29.70 -111.54 68.68
C LEU A 39 -28.25 -111.08 68.87
N THR A 40 -27.74 -111.11 70.11
CA THR A 40 -26.35 -110.76 70.43
C THR A 40 -25.34 -111.71 69.79
N THR A 41 -25.65 -113.01 69.73
CA THR A 41 -24.81 -114.02 69.09
C THR A 41 -24.83 -113.86 67.57
N ILE A 42 -26.01 -113.57 66.99
CA ILE A 42 -26.15 -113.29 65.55
C ILE A 42 -25.39 -112.02 65.17
N VAL A 43 -25.44 -110.95 65.99
CA VAL A 43 -24.65 -109.73 65.78
C VAL A 43 -23.16 -110.05 65.75
N LYS A 44 -22.68 -110.83 66.72
CA LYS A 44 -21.28 -111.22 66.82
C LYS A 44 -20.84 -112.04 65.61
N LEU A 45 -21.60 -113.07 65.25
CA LEU A 45 -21.30 -113.93 64.10
C LEU A 45 -21.40 -113.17 62.76
N LYS A 46 -22.36 -112.26 62.60
CA LYS A 46 -22.47 -111.38 61.43
C LYS A 46 -21.26 -110.47 61.30
N ALA A 47 -20.82 -109.85 62.39
CA ALA A 47 -19.64 -108.98 62.40
C ALA A 47 -18.37 -109.78 62.07
N GLU A 48 -18.24 -111.01 62.58
CA GLU A 48 -17.13 -111.91 62.22
C GLU A 48 -17.15 -112.27 60.73
N ILE A 49 -18.32 -112.60 60.16
CA ILE A 49 -18.47 -112.91 58.73
C ILE A 49 -18.20 -111.68 57.84
N GLU A 50 -18.63 -110.49 58.27
CA GLU A 50 -18.38 -109.24 57.53
C GLU A 50 -16.91 -108.81 57.61
N ALA A 51 -16.27 -108.98 58.76
CA ALA A 51 -14.83 -108.75 58.90
C ALA A 51 -14.01 -109.69 58.01
N ASP A 52 -14.40 -110.97 57.95
CA ASP A 52 -13.79 -111.95 57.04
C ASP A 52 -14.02 -111.58 55.55
N GLY A 53 -15.12 -110.88 55.23
CA GLY A 53 -15.46 -110.43 53.88
C GLY A 53 -14.83 -109.11 53.44
N ILE A 54 -14.32 -108.29 54.37
CA ILE A 54 -13.69 -106.98 54.08
C ILE A 54 -12.20 -107.14 53.73
N ALA A 55 -11.57 -108.26 54.10
CA ALA A 55 -10.13 -108.45 53.99
C ALA A 55 -9.56 -108.67 52.57
N ALA A 56 -10.36 -108.59 51.50
CA ALA A 56 -9.92 -109.03 50.16
C ALA A 56 -10.33 -108.17 48.96
N ASN A 57 -10.68 -106.88 49.13
CA ASN A 57 -11.01 -106.01 47.98
C ASN A 57 -10.05 -104.85 47.72
N ASP A 58 -9.15 -104.50 48.65
CA ASP A 58 -8.01 -103.64 48.34
C ASP A 58 -6.86 -104.50 47.83
N SER A 59 -7.00 -105.00 46.59
CA SER A 59 -5.88 -105.69 45.94
C SER A 59 -4.66 -104.76 45.95
N SER A 60 -3.51 -105.26 46.36
CA SER A 60 -2.25 -104.51 46.35
C SER A 60 -1.96 -103.91 44.96
N ALA A 61 -2.41 -104.60 43.90
CA ALA A 61 -2.39 -104.14 42.53
C ALA A 61 -3.22 -102.86 42.28
N GLY A 62 -4.42 -102.75 42.85
CA GLY A 62 -5.28 -101.57 42.71
C GLY A 62 -4.71 -100.33 43.40
N LEU A 63 -4.13 -100.50 44.60
CA LEU A 63 -3.44 -99.41 45.30
C LEU A 63 -2.17 -98.97 44.57
N GLN A 64 -1.44 -99.89 43.96
CA GLN A 64 -0.27 -99.57 43.15
C GLN A 64 -0.68 -98.80 41.88
N ALA A 65 -1.72 -99.27 41.17
CA ALA A 65 -2.24 -98.58 39.99
C ALA A 65 -2.71 -97.15 40.30
N PHE A 66 -3.37 -96.93 41.45
CA PHE A 66 -3.74 -95.58 41.89
C PHE A 66 -2.51 -94.70 42.14
N ARG A 67 -1.47 -95.22 42.80
CA ARG A 67 -0.22 -94.47 43.06
C ARG A 67 0.49 -94.11 41.77
N ASP A 68 0.56 -95.03 40.81
CA ASP A 68 1.20 -94.80 39.51
C ASP A 68 0.42 -93.74 38.70
N LEU A 69 -0.92 -93.82 38.71
CA LEU A 69 -1.78 -92.86 38.01
C LEU A 69 -1.75 -91.47 38.67
N TRP A 70 -1.66 -91.41 40.00
CA TRP A 70 -1.47 -90.16 40.73
C TRP A 70 -0.09 -89.54 40.49
N ALA A 71 0.97 -90.35 40.44
CA ALA A 71 2.32 -89.89 40.09
C ALA A 71 2.35 -89.33 38.67
N LEU A 72 1.73 -90.02 37.71
CA LEU A 72 1.60 -89.57 36.33
C LEU A 72 0.84 -88.23 36.24
N ALA A 73 -0.32 -88.11 36.89
CA ALA A 73 -1.11 -86.88 36.92
C ALA A 73 -0.33 -85.71 37.54
N ARG A 74 0.49 -85.96 38.56
CA ARG A 74 1.38 -84.94 39.15
C ARG A 74 2.49 -84.51 38.20
N GLU A 75 3.09 -85.45 37.49
CA GLU A 75 4.12 -85.14 36.49
C GLU A 75 3.55 -84.37 35.30
N GLU A 76 2.36 -84.75 34.81
CA GLU A 76 1.65 -84.02 33.76
C GLU A 76 1.28 -82.61 34.22
N GLY A 77 0.76 -82.46 35.45
CA GLY A 77 0.47 -81.15 36.04
C GLY A 77 1.73 -80.27 36.17
N ARG A 78 2.87 -80.85 36.57
CA ARG A 78 4.15 -80.14 36.62
C ARG A 78 4.61 -79.72 35.23
N LYS A 79 4.56 -80.62 34.25
CA LYS A 79 4.94 -80.32 32.85
C LYS A 79 4.04 -79.24 32.24
N ALA A 80 2.73 -79.30 32.48
CA ALA A 80 1.79 -78.30 32.02
C ALA A 80 2.05 -76.93 32.67
N GLY A 81 2.29 -76.89 33.99
CA GLY A 81 2.63 -75.65 34.69
C GLY A 81 3.98 -75.07 34.26
N GLU A 82 4.97 -75.91 33.94
CA GLU A 82 6.25 -75.47 33.38
C GLU A 82 6.09 -74.92 31.97
N ALA A 83 5.27 -75.55 31.13
CA ALA A 83 4.97 -75.08 29.77
C ALA A 83 4.27 -73.73 29.79
N GLU A 84 3.20 -73.58 30.58
CA GLU A 84 2.47 -72.32 30.76
C GLU A 84 3.40 -71.23 31.33
N SER A 85 4.20 -71.56 32.34
CA SER A 85 5.17 -70.62 32.91
C SER A 85 6.24 -70.19 31.90
N SER A 86 6.68 -71.09 31.02
CA SER A 86 7.62 -70.77 29.94
C SER A 86 6.98 -69.86 28.89
N GLU A 87 5.74 -70.12 28.51
CA GLU A 87 4.99 -69.30 27.55
C GLU A 87 4.74 -67.89 28.10
N LEU A 88 4.32 -67.77 29.36
CA LEU A 88 4.13 -66.47 30.01
C LEU A 88 5.44 -65.67 30.10
N ARG A 89 6.58 -66.32 30.38
CA ARG A 89 7.89 -65.65 30.37
C ARG A 89 8.25 -65.14 28.97
N ALA A 90 8.10 -65.97 27.95
CA ALA A 90 8.34 -65.55 26.56
C ALA A 90 7.42 -64.40 26.11
N GLY A 91 6.15 -64.42 26.55
CA GLY A 91 5.21 -63.33 26.32
C GLY A 91 5.66 -62.04 26.99
N LEU A 92 6.09 -62.09 28.26
CA LEU A 92 6.61 -60.93 28.99
C LEU A 92 7.87 -60.35 28.34
N ASP A 93 8.80 -61.20 27.90
CA ASP A 93 10.02 -60.75 27.21
C ASP A 93 9.68 -60.04 25.89
N THR A 94 8.70 -60.55 25.15
CA THR A 94 8.22 -59.94 23.90
C THR A 94 7.56 -58.59 24.18
N MET A 95 6.67 -58.50 25.18
CA MET A 95 6.03 -57.24 25.55
C MET A 95 7.04 -56.20 26.07
N ALA A 96 8.07 -56.62 26.81
CA ALA A 96 9.14 -55.73 27.26
C ALA A 96 9.94 -55.17 26.09
N ALA A 97 10.25 -56.00 25.09
CA ALA A 97 10.92 -55.56 23.87
C ALA A 97 10.06 -54.57 23.05
N GLU A 98 8.76 -54.83 22.94
CA GLU A 98 7.82 -53.92 22.26
C GLU A 98 7.66 -52.59 23.00
N ALA A 99 7.58 -52.62 24.34
CA ALA A 99 7.52 -51.41 25.16
C ALA A 99 8.75 -50.54 24.96
N GLY A 100 9.95 -51.13 25.00
CA GLY A 100 11.20 -50.39 24.73
C GLY A 100 11.26 -49.80 23.33
N ARG A 101 10.73 -50.51 22.32
CA ARG A 101 10.62 -49.98 20.94
C ARG A 101 9.68 -48.78 20.87
N LEU A 102 8.51 -48.87 21.51
CA LEU A 102 7.52 -47.78 21.53
C LEU A 102 8.01 -46.56 22.30
N GLU A 103 8.77 -46.74 23.39
CA GLU A 103 9.41 -45.66 24.12
C GLU A 103 10.44 -44.93 23.24
N ALA A 104 11.28 -45.69 22.51
CA ALA A 104 12.24 -45.10 21.57
C ALA A 104 11.55 -44.33 20.42
N ASP A 105 10.45 -44.88 19.87
CA ASP A 105 9.65 -44.22 18.85
C ASP A 105 9.00 -42.92 19.38
N ALA A 106 8.51 -42.94 20.63
CA ALA A 106 7.91 -41.78 21.29
C ALA A 106 8.96 -40.67 21.55
N GLU A 107 10.17 -41.03 21.99
CA GLU A 107 11.27 -40.08 22.14
C GLU A 107 11.67 -39.46 20.79
N ALA A 108 11.77 -40.28 19.73
CA ALA A 108 12.09 -39.79 18.40
C ALA A 108 11.01 -38.82 17.87
N ALA A 109 9.73 -39.13 18.11
CA ALA A 109 8.61 -38.25 17.76
C ALA A 109 8.67 -36.93 18.55
N ALA A 110 8.94 -36.98 19.86
CA ALA A 110 9.07 -35.78 20.70
C ALA A 110 10.19 -34.86 20.22
N ARG A 111 11.34 -35.42 19.82
CA ARG A 111 12.45 -34.64 19.25
C ARG A 111 12.06 -33.96 17.93
N ARG A 112 11.34 -34.67 17.04
CA ARG A 112 10.84 -34.10 15.78
C ARG A 112 9.84 -32.97 16.02
N VAL A 113 8.94 -33.12 17.00
CA VAL A 113 7.99 -32.06 17.37
C VAL A 113 8.74 -30.82 17.84
N ALA A 114 9.72 -30.98 18.75
CA ALA A 114 10.51 -29.86 19.24
C ALA A 114 11.30 -29.15 18.11
N GLU A 115 11.83 -29.90 17.14
CA GLU A 115 12.50 -29.33 15.98
C GLU A 115 11.52 -28.52 15.09
N VAL A 116 10.35 -29.08 14.80
CA VAL A 116 9.32 -28.42 13.99
C VAL A 116 8.79 -27.17 14.70
N GLU A 117 8.61 -27.21 16.02
CA GLU A 117 8.22 -26.04 16.81
C GLU A 117 9.30 -24.94 16.76
N GLY A 118 10.58 -25.31 16.87
CA GLY A 118 11.68 -24.36 16.69
C GLY A 118 11.72 -23.73 15.30
N GLN A 119 11.48 -24.52 14.24
CA GLN A 119 11.38 -24.03 12.86
C GLN A 119 10.15 -23.14 12.66
N ARG A 120 9.00 -23.49 13.25
CA ARG A 120 7.80 -22.66 13.22
C ARG A 120 8.07 -21.30 13.85
N ASP A 121 8.68 -21.29 15.04
CA ASP A 121 8.93 -20.06 15.78
C ASP A 121 9.91 -19.14 15.06
N SER A 122 10.94 -19.69 14.41
CA SER A 122 11.83 -18.91 13.55
C SER A 122 11.13 -18.33 12.32
N LEU A 123 10.30 -19.13 11.63
CA LEU A 123 9.52 -18.66 10.48
C LEU A 123 8.49 -17.60 10.86
N VAL A 124 7.86 -17.70 12.03
CA VAL A 124 6.94 -16.68 12.55
C VAL A 124 7.70 -15.37 12.83
N ALA A 125 8.90 -15.46 13.41
CA ALA A 125 9.75 -14.29 13.63
C ALA A 125 10.17 -13.63 12.31
N ASP A 126 10.60 -14.41 11.31
CA ASP A 126 10.99 -13.90 10.00
C ASP A 126 9.81 -13.27 9.24
N LEU A 127 8.62 -13.89 9.30
CA LEU A 127 7.40 -13.34 8.71
C LEU A 127 7.00 -12.02 9.38
N SER A 128 7.15 -11.91 10.70
CA SER A 128 6.89 -10.66 11.42
C SER A 128 7.83 -9.54 10.98
N ARG A 129 9.12 -9.86 10.77
CA ARG A 129 10.13 -8.91 10.29
C ARG A 129 9.82 -8.45 8.85
N ALA A 130 9.55 -9.39 7.95
CA ALA A 130 9.20 -9.07 6.56
C ALA A 130 7.93 -8.20 6.46
N ASN A 131 6.94 -8.42 7.32
CA ASN A 131 5.74 -7.58 7.39
C ASN A 131 6.06 -6.16 7.89
N ALA A 132 6.92 -6.03 8.90
CA ALA A 132 7.38 -4.73 9.40
C ALA A 132 8.17 -3.96 8.32
N GLU A 133 9.05 -4.64 7.58
CA GLU A 133 9.79 -4.03 6.46
C GLU A 133 8.86 -3.61 5.33
N THR A 134 7.89 -4.44 4.98
CA THR A 134 6.91 -4.13 3.93
C THR A 134 6.04 -2.93 4.29
N THR A 135 5.59 -2.84 5.55
CA THR A 135 4.80 -1.69 6.03
C THR A 135 5.63 -0.40 6.06
N ALA A 136 6.89 -0.47 6.53
CA ALA A 136 7.81 0.67 6.49
C ALA A 136 8.10 1.13 5.05
N ALA A 137 8.32 0.19 4.11
CA ALA A 137 8.55 0.50 2.71
C ALA A 137 7.32 1.16 2.05
N ARG A 138 6.10 0.71 2.37
CA ARG A 138 4.87 1.35 1.90
C ARG A 138 4.73 2.78 2.41
N ALA A 139 4.94 3.01 3.71
CA ALA A 139 4.89 4.36 4.28
C ALA A 139 5.94 5.29 3.65
N ALA A 140 7.16 4.79 3.43
CA ALA A 140 8.21 5.54 2.74
C ALA A 140 7.82 5.86 1.28
N GLY A 141 7.19 4.92 0.58
CA GLY A 141 6.66 5.11 -0.77
C GLY A 141 5.56 6.17 -0.83
N GLU A 142 4.61 6.15 0.12
CA GLU A 142 3.54 7.16 0.23
C GLU A 142 4.12 8.55 0.50
N HIS A 143 5.10 8.66 1.41
CA HIS A 143 5.79 9.94 1.66
C HIS A 143 6.55 10.45 0.43
N ALA A 144 7.22 9.56 -0.32
CA ALA A 144 7.91 9.94 -1.54
C ALA A 144 6.93 10.40 -2.63
N ALA A 145 5.79 9.72 -2.78
CA ALA A 145 4.74 10.11 -3.71
C ALA A 145 4.12 11.47 -3.35
N SER A 146 3.87 11.73 -2.06
CA SER A 146 3.39 13.04 -1.58
C SER A 146 4.39 14.15 -1.90
N ARG A 147 5.69 13.94 -1.64
CA ARG A 147 6.74 14.90 -1.97
C ARG A 147 6.83 15.15 -3.47
N LEU A 148 6.70 14.10 -4.29
CA LEU A 148 6.71 14.23 -5.74
C LEU A 148 5.52 15.08 -6.22
N ALA A 149 4.32 14.81 -5.71
CA ALA A 149 3.14 15.62 -6.01
C ALA A 149 3.36 17.10 -5.66
N GLU A 150 3.84 17.39 -4.45
CA GLU A 150 4.17 18.77 -4.03
C GLU A 150 5.22 19.43 -4.94
N THR A 151 6.23 18.67 -5.39
CA THR A 151 7.24 19.22 -6.32
C THR A 151 6.68 19.49 -7.71
N LEU A 152 5.74 18.67 -8.18
CA LEU A 152 5.06 18.87 -9.47
C LEU A 152 4.13 20.08 -9.41
N ASP A 153 3.41 20.27 -8.31
CA ASP A 153 2.57 21.46 -8.10
C ASP A 153 3.42 22.73 -8.10
N LYS A 154 4.55 22.74 -7.36
CA LYS A 154 5.51 23.87 -7.38
C LYS A 154 6.09 24.12 -8.77
N LEU A 155 6.39 23.07 -9.53
CA LEU A 155 6.90 23.20 -10.90
C LEU A 155 5.84 23.85 -11.80
N ALA A 156 4.57 23.44 -11.68
CA ALA A 156 3.48 24.03 -12.43
C ALA A 156 3.28 25.51 -12.07
N GLU A 157 3.29 25.86 -10.78
CA GLU A 157 3.25 27.24 -10.31
C GLU A 157 4.39 28.09 -10.92
N LEU A 158 5.63 27.60 -10.85
CA LEU A 158 6.79 28.29 -11.43
C LEU A 158 6.68 28.45 -12.94
N GLN A 159 6.16 27.45 -13.65
CA GLN A 159 5.92 27.55 -15.10
C GLN A 159 4.90 28.63 -15.42
N THR A 160 3.80 28.71 -14.66
CA THR A 160 2.79 29.76 -14.87
C THR A 160 3.34 31.15 -14.59
N ALA A 161 4.08 31.33 -13.48
CA ALA A 161 4.74 32.57 -13.14
C ALA A 161 5.74 33.01 -14.23
N HIS A 162 6.55 32.08 -14.73
CA HIS A 162 7.49 32.37 -15.81
C HIS A 162 6.80 32.79 -17.11
N LEU A 163 5.70 32.12 -17.48
CA LEU A 163 4.93 32.51 -18.66
C LEU A 163 4.35 33.92 -18.53
N ASP A 164 3.90 34.30 -17.33
CA ASP A 164 3.40 35.65 -17.06
C ASP A 164 4.50 36.71 -17.10
N GLU A 165 5.70 36.40 -16.60
CA GLU A 165 6.88 37.26 -16.74
C GLU A 165 7.25 37.47 -18.21
N VAL A 166 7.29 36.39 -19.02
CA VAL A 166 7.58 36.47 -20.45
C VAL A 166 6.52 37.32 -21.17
N ARG A 167 5.23 37.14 -20.84
CA ARG A 167 4.15 37.99 -21.39
C ARG A 167 4.32 39.45 -20.99
N ALA A 168 4.67 39.73 -19.74
CA ALA A 168 4.91 41.09 -19.26
C ALA A 168 6.12 41.74 -19.95
N ALA A 169 7.22 41.00 -20.11
CA ALA A 169 8.39 41.44 -20.84
C ALA A 169 8.07 41.70 -22.32
N GLY A 170 7.29 40.83 -22.97
CA GLY A 170 6.81 41.03 -24.34
C GLY A 170 5.97 42.30 -24.51
N LYS A 171 5.06 42.58 -23.56
CA LYS A 171 4.29 43.84 -23.56
C LYS A 171 5.19 45.07 -23.45
N ARG A 172 6.15 45.06 -22.52
CA ARG A 172 7.13 46.16 -22.36
C ARG A 172 7.97 46.35 -23.62
N PHE A 173 8.38 45.26 -24.27
CA PHE A 173 9.13 45.33 -25.52
C PHE A 173 8.33 46.01 -26.63
N ILE A 174 7.06 45.63 -26.83
CA ILE A 174 6.17 46.25 -27.81
C ILE A 174 5.97 47.74 -27.50
N GLU A 175 5.81 48.09 -26.21
CA GLU A 175 5.68 49.49 -25.79
C GLU A 175 6.94 50.31 -26.09
N CYS A 176 8.12 49.81 -25.71
CA CYS A 176 9.40 50.43 -26.01
C CYS A 176 9.62 50.57 -27.52
N GLN A 177 9.28 49.55 -28.32
CA GLN A 177 9.37 49.61 -29.78
C GLN A 177 8.42 50.67 -30.34
N GLY A 178 7.20 50.76 -29.82
CA GLY A 178 6.24 51.81 -30.19
C GLY A 178 6.73 53.21 -29.87
N GLN A 179 7.33 53.42 -28.69
CA GLN A 179 7.95 54.69 -28.31
C GLN A 179 9.13 55.05 -29.22
N MET A 180 10.02 54.08 -29.50
CA MET A 180 11.15 54.27 -30.41
C MET A 180 10.68 54.69 -31.81
N ASN A 181 9.64 54.03 -32.35
CA ASN A 181 9.07 54.39 -33.65
C ASN A 181 8.46 55.80 -33.65
N ARG A 182 7.77 56.21 -32.56
CA ARG A 182 7.26 57.58 -32.43
C ARG A 182 8.39 58.61 -32.40
N LEU A 183 9.43 58.36 -31.60
CA LEU A 183 10.60 59.23 -31.53
C LEU A 183 11.32 59.33 -32.88
N ALA A 184 11.42 58.24 -33.65
CA ALA A 184 11.99 58.27 -34.99
C ALA A 184 11.18 59.16 -35.94
N VAL A 185 9.84 59.10 -35.88
CA VAL A 185 8.95 59.99 -36.66
C VAL A 185 9.09 61.45 -36.23
N ASP A 186 9.13 61.72 -34.93
CA ASP A 186 9.27 63.08 -34.42
C ASP A 186 10.64 63.68 -34.74
N LEU A 187 11.71 62.86 -34.72
CA LEU A 187 13.04 63.27 -35.17
C LEU A 187 13.03 63.67 -36.65
N ALA A 188 12.44 62.84 -37.52
CA ALA A 188 12.33 63.13 -38.95
C ALA A 188 11.55 64.45 -39.20
N ARG A 189 10.47 64.70 -38.44
CA ARG A 189 9.73 65.97 -38.51
C ARG A 189 10.57 67.16 -38.04
N ALA A 190 11.34 67.00 -36.97
CA ALA A 190 12.21 68.05 -36.46
C ALA A 190 13.33 68.38 -37.46
N GLU A 191 13.88 67.37 -38.13
CA GLU A 191 14.85 67.53 -39.22
C GLU A 191 14.25 68.29 -40.40
N GLU A 192 13.03 67.93 -40.83
CA GLU A 192 12.32 68.64 -41.89
C GLU A 192 12.06 70.11 -41.53
N GLN A 193 11.61 70.38 -40.29
CA GLN A 193 11.43 71.75 -39.79
C GLN A 193 12.73 72.54 -39.78
N ARG A 194 13.83 71.93 -39.33
CA ARG A 194 15.16 72.54 -39.33
C ARG A 194 15.59 72.90 -40.75
N ASP A 195 15.41 71.99 -41.70
CA ASP A 195 15.80 72.20 -43.09
C ASP A 195 14.93 73.29 -43.76
N SER A 196 13.64 73.34 -43.43
CA SER A 196 12.73 74.43 -43.83
C SER A 196 13.17 75.79 -43.29
N LEU A 197 13.50 75.87 -41.99
CA LEU A 197 14.01 77.10 -41.38
C LEU A 197 15.36 77.51 -41.99
N ALA A 198 16.25 76.56 -42.24
CA ALA A 198 17.53 76.82 -42.92
C ALA A 198 17.34 77.35 -44.34
N ALA A 199 16.28 76.92 -45.05
CA ALA A 199 15.92 77.48 -46.35
C ALA A 199 15.40 78.93 -46.23
N VAL A 200 14.54 79.21 -45.25
CA VAL A 200 14.04 80.57 -44.98
C VAL A 200 15.19 81.53 -44.63
N VAL A 201 16.13 81.09 -43.79
CA VAL A 201 17.32 81.87 -43.43
C VAL A 201 18.16 82.17 -44.68
N ARG A 202 18.41 81.18 -45.54
CA ARG A 202 19.11 81.41 -46.82
C ARG A 202 18.44 82.47 -47.69
N VAL A 203 17.11 82.40 -47.84
CA VAL A 203 16.34 83.41 -48.59
C VAL A 203 16.42 84.79 -47.92
N ALA A 204 16.38 84.85 -46.59
CA ALA A 204 16.50 86.11 -45.86
C ALA A 204 17.91 86.73 -46.03
N GLU A 205 18.97 85.93 -45.94
CA GLU A 205 20.34 86.36 -46.19
C GLU A 205 20.52 86.84 -47.64
N GLU A 206 19.95 86.15 -48.63
CA GLU A 206 19.98 86.58 -50.03
C GLU A 206 19.26 87.92 -50.23
N ARG A 207 18.10 88.11 -49.60
CA ARG A 207 17.38 89.40 -49.61
C ARG A 207 18.17 90.50 -48.95
N GLU A 208 18.81 90.22 -47.81
CA GLU A 208 19.67 91.18 -47.12
C GLU A 208 20.85 91.58 -48.00
N ARG A 209 21.54 90.62 -48.62
CA ARG A 209 22.63 90.89 -49.58
C ARG A 209 22.14 91.75 -50.75
N GLY A 210 20.94 91.47 -51.28
CA GLY A 210 20.29 92.28 -52.31
C GLY A 210 20.04 93.72 -51.86
N LEU A 211 19.42 93.92 -50.69
CA LEU A 211 19.17 95.24 -50.11
C LEU A 211 20.45 96.02 -49.84
N VAL A 212 21.50 95.35 -49.34
CA VAL A 212 22.82 95.96 -49.13
C VAL A 212 23.43 96.40 -50.47
N ALA A 213 23.30 95.60 -51.53
CA ALA A 213 23.75 95.96 -52.86
C ALA A 213 22.97 97.15 -53.43
N ASP A 214 21.65 97.16 -53.29
CA ASP A 214 20.78 98.27 -53.71
C ASP A 214 21.13 99.57 -52.98
N LEU A 215 21.38 99.51 -51.66
CA LEU A 215 21.82 100.67 -50.87
C LEU A 215 23.19 101.20 -51.32
N ARG A 216 24.13 100.31 -51.68
CA ARG A 216 25.42 100.73 -52.26
C ARG A 216 25.21 101.42 -53.60
N ALA A 217 24.42 100.84 -54.49
CA ALA A 217 24.10 101.43 -55.79
C ALA A 217 23.37 102.78 -55.66
N ALA A 218 22.45 102.92 -54.69
CA ALA A 218 21.80 104.18 -54.38
C ALA A 218 22.80 105.24 -53.90
N ARG A 219 23.71 104.88 -52.98
CA ARG A 219 24.79 105.79 -52.53
C ARG A 219 25.71 106.20 -53.67
N GLU A 220 26.07 105.28 -54.58
CA GLU A 220 26.86 105.62 -55.76
C GLU A 220 26.10 106.59 -56.70
N ARG A 221 24.79 106.41 -56.88
CA ARG A 221 23.94 107.35 -57.64
C ARG A 221 23.86 108.72 -56.95
N GLU A 222 23.68 108.75 -55.64
CA GLU A 222 23.70 110.00 -54.86
C GLU A 222 25.06 110.70 -54.97
N GLN A 223 26.17 109.97 -54.89
CA GLN A 223 27.52 110.52 -55.08
C GLN A 223 27.71 111.06 -56.50
N LYS A 224 27.21 110.36 -57.54
CA LYS A 224 27.21 110.85 -58.91
C LYS A 224 26.38 112.13 -59.07
N LEU A 225 25.18 112.17 -58.51
CA LEU A 225 24.32 113.36 -58.51
C LEU A 225 24.95 114.52 -57.74
N ALA A 226 25.64 114.25 -56.63
CA ALA A 226 26.38 115.25 -55.87
C ALA A 226 27.57 115.81 -56.67
N LEU A 227 28.28 114.95 -57.41
CA LEU A 227 29.35 115.38 -58.33
C LEU A 227 28.79 116.20 -59.51
N GLU A 228 27.62 115.84 -60.06
CA GLU A 228 26.94 116.60 -61.12
C GLU A 228 26.42 117.96 -60.63
N LEU A 229 25.91 118.04 -59.40
CA LEU A 229 25.49 119.31 -58.78
C LEU A 229 26.68 120.21 -58.42
N ALA A 230 27.82 119.62 -58.03
CA ALA A 230 29.07 120.35 -57.80
C ALA A 230 29.70 120.89 -59.11
N ALA A 231 29.39 120.28 -60.25
CA ALA A 231 29.86 120.72 -61.58
C ALA A 231 29.03 121.84 -62.21
N ARG A 232 28.02 122.39 -61.50
CA ARG A 232 27.14 123.46 -61.99
C ARG A 232 27.63 124.84 -61.50
N PRO A 233 28.20 125.71 -62.34
CA PRO A 233 28.66 127.03 -61.91
C PRO A 233 27.47 127.98 -61.68
N ALA A 234 27.46 128.62 -60.51
CA ALA A 234 26.46 129.60 -60.10
C ALA A 234 26.84 131.02 -60.58
N ALA A 235 25.99 131.63 -61.43
CA ALA A 235 25.63 133.05 -61.38
C ALA A 235 24.73 133.46 -62.57
N GLN A 236 23.44 133.72 -62.31
CA GLN A 236 22.79 135.03 -62.56
C GLN A 236 21.28 134.97 -62.23
N ALA A 237 20.83 135.97 -61.46
CA ALA A 237 19.44 136.42 -61.29
C ALA A 237 19.35 137.88 -61.83
N PRO A 238 18.18 138.58 -61.96
CA PRO A 238 16.80 138.25 -61.50
C PRO A 238 15.60 138.70 -62.40
N SER A 239 14.36 138.42 -61.91
CA SER A 239 13.10 139.24 -62.00
C SER A 239 12.16 139.11 -63.25
N PRO A 240 10.85 139.48 -63.20
CA PRO A 240 9.73 139.11 -62.30
C PRO A 240 8.44 138.59 -63.04
N ALA A 241 7.50 138.01 -62.27
CA ALA A 241 6.01 137.88 -62.36
C ALA A 241 5.22 138.14 -63.69
N PRO A 242 4.02 137.53 -63.95
CA PRO A 242 2.95 137.27 -62.98
C PRO A 242 2.13 135.96 -63.10
N ALA A 243 1.29 135.76 -62.08
CA ALA A 243 0.22 134.77 -61.85
C ALA A 243 -0.86 134.74 -62.99
N PRO A 244 -1.86 133.81 -63.05
CA PRO A 244 -2.49 133.12 -61.90
C PRO A 244 -3.06 131.68 -62.07
N ALA A 245 -3.50 131.13 -60.93
CA ALA A 245 -4.58 130.14 -60.67
C ALA A 245 -4.45 128.72 -61.29
N THR A 246 -4.65 127.60 -60.61
CA THR A 246 -5.79 127.23 -59.73
C THR A 246 -5.44 126.06 -58.79
N ALA A 247 -6.26 125.97 -57.74
CA ALA A 247 -6.29 125.01 -56.63
C ALA A 247 -6.26 123.50 -56.96
N ARG A 248 -5.65 122.71 -56.05
CA ARG A 248 -6.38 121.68 -55.29
C ARG A 248 -5.62 121.21 -54.05
N LYS A 249 -6.22 121.48 -52.90
CA LYS A 249 -5.91 120.92 -51.57
C LYS A 249 -6.69 119.61 -51.47
N VAL A 250 -6.04 118.49 -51.15
CA VAL A 250 -6.72 117.35 -50.49
C VAL A 250 -5.79 116.86 -49.39
N VAL A 251 -6.15 117.28 -48.19
CA VAL A 251 -5.86 116.62 -46.92
C VAL A 251 -6.76 115.39 -46.89
N SER A 252 -6.21 114.20 -46.68
CA SER A 252 -7.01 113.05 -46.28
C SER A 252 -6.60 112.60 -44.88
N THR A 253 -7.61 112.54 -44.03
CA THR A 253 -7.59 112.41 -42.58
C THR A 253 -7.39 110.95 -42.12
N PRO A 254 -7.09 110.72 -40.83
CA PRO A 254 -6.94 109.39 -40.22
C PRO A 254 -8.17 108.46 -40.33
N GLU A 255 -9.33 108.95 -40.77
CA GLU A 255 -10.56 108.16 -40.93
C GLU A 255 -10.59 107.33 -42.23
N GLU A 256 -9.85 107.71 -43.28
CA GLU A 256 -9.80 106.94 -44.54
C GLU A 256 -8.90 105.68 -44.45
N LEU A 257 -7.91 105.67 -43.54
CA LEU A 257 -7.10 104.48 -43.23
C LEU A 257 -7.89 103.42 -42.43
N MET A 258 -8.91 103.82 -41.67
CA MET A 258 -9.76 102.90 -40.90
C MET A 258 -10.82 102.20 -41.77
N ALA A 259 -11.26 102.81 -42.88
CA ALA A 259 -12.17 102.18 -43.85
C ALA A 259 -11.50 101.03 -44.63
N ILE A 260 -10.20 101.15 -44.96
CA ILE A 260 -9.42 100.09 -45.62
C ILE A 260 -9.14 98.92 -44.65
N MET A 261 -8.96 99.19 -43.35
CA MET A 261 -8.85 98.13 -42.34
C MET A 261 -10.16 97.35 -42.10
N LYS A 262 -11.34 97.99 -42.25
CA LYS A 262 -12.63 97.29 -42.15
C LYS A 262 -12.91 96.36 -43.34
N GLN A 263 -12.46 96.69 -44.56
CA GLN A 263 -12.61 95.79 -45.72
C GLN A 263 -11.69 94.55 -45.69
N ARG A 264 -10.57 94.59 -44.96
CA ARG A 264 -9.72 93.39 -44.73
C ARG A 264 -10.27 92.44 -43.65
N LYS A 265 -11.08 92.93 -42.70
CA LYS A 265 -11.74 92.07 -41.70
C LYS A 265 -12.95 91.29 -42.25
N ALA A 266 -13.59 91.76 -43.33
CA ALA A 266 -14.72 91.06 -43.94
C ALA A 266 -14.33 89.92 -44.93
N ARG A 267 -13.06 89.82 -45.34
CA ARG A 267 -12.57 88.74 -46.23
C ARG A 267 -11.95 87.54 -45.50
N LYS A 268 -11.95 87.51 -44.16
CA LYS A 268 -11.44 86.39 -43.35
C LYS A 268 -12.54 85.60 -42.63
N ALA A 269 -13.76 85.66 -43.14
CA ALA A 269 -14.92 84.92 -42.63
C ALA A 269 -15.66 84.21 -43.77
N VAL A 270 -14.99 83.38 -44.56
CA VAL A 270 -15.62 82.27 -45.30
C VAL A 270 -14.60 81.13 -45.38
N ALA A 271 -14.73 80.15 -44.48
CA ALA A 271 -14.29 78.78 -44.72
C ALA A 271 -15.34 78.10 -45.64
N PRO A 272 -14.98 77.00 -46.32
CA PRO A 272 -15.45 75.70 -45.81
C PRO A 272 -14.31 74.66 -45.85
N VAL A 273 -14.10 73.87 -44.78
CA VAL A 273 -14.83 72.63 -44.46
C VAL A 273 -15.01 71.76 -45.70
N VAL A 274 -14.03 70.89 -45.95
CA VAL A 274 -14.24 69.68 -46.75
C VAL A 274 -14.14 68.48 -45.82
N THR A 275 -15.25 67.76 -45.81
CA THR A 275 -15.60 66.61 -45.00
C THR A 275 -14.81 65.36 -45.39
N LYS A 276 -14.53 64.56 -44.35
CA LYS A 276 -14.12 63.16 -44.41
C LYS A 276 -15.05 62.35 -45.33
N GLY A 277 -14.46 61.55 -46.22
CA GLY A 277 -15.11 60.43 -46.89
C GLY A 277 -14.45 59.13 -46.41
N THR A 278 -15.15 58.40 -45.57
CA THR A 278 -14.96 56.97 -45.29
C THR A 278 -15.79 56.17 -46.27
N ALA A 279 -15.14 55.25 -47.00
CA ALA A 279 -15.61 53.91 -47.33
C ALA A 279 -14.36 53.08 -47.63
#